data_AF-A0A1F6C9R9-F1
#
_entry.id   AF-A0A1F6C9R9-F1
#
_cell.length_a   1.000
_cell.length_b   1.000
_cell.length_c   1.000
_cell.angle_alpha   90.00
_cell.angle_beta   90.00
_cell.angle_gamma   90.00
#
_symmetry.space_group_name_H-M   'P 1'
#
loop_
_entity.id
_entity.type
_entity.pdbx_description
1 polymer ?
#
loop_
_entity_poly.entity_id
_entity_poly.type
_entity_poly.pdbx_seq_one_letter_code
_entity_poly.pdbx_strand_id
1 'polypeptide(L)'
;MIGTATLDRVYDEVKDDLLEKDEVRATANDFILTHLRDCFVAGKPRLVVFPIAPIWTVPILLTYPDRMLGEVGEVAVHALTGEVLGWTPFKEVEKNAAELRTHLASTSP
;
A
#
# COMPACT_ATOMS: atom_id res chain seq x y z
N MET A 1 2.11 20.40 -18.05
CA MET A 1 1.61 19.02 -18.12
C MET A 1 2.74 18.14 -18.60
N ILE A 2 3.06 17.07 -17.88
CA ILE A 2 4.04 16.07 -18.33
C ILE A 2 3.24 15.03 -19.13
N GLY A 3 3.67 14.75 -20.36
CA GLY A 3 2.96 13.82 -21.25
C GLY A 3 3.12 12.37 -20.82
N THR A 4 2.13 11.53 -21.13
CA THR A 4 2.17 10.08 -20.83
C THR A 4 3.39 9.38 -21.42
N ALA A 5 3.82 9.77 -22.63
CA ALA A 5 5.04 9.27 -23.25
C ALA A 5 6.32 9.52 -22.43
N THR A 6 6.32 10.54 -21.55
CA THR A 6 7.44 10.81 -20.64
C THR A 6 7.45 9.81 -19.48
N LEU A 7 6.29 9.39 -18.96
CA LEU A 7 6.20 8.44 -17.85
C LEU A 7 6.50 7.00 -18.30
N ASP A 8 6.04 6.61 -19.49
CA ASP A 8 6.36 5.30 -20.06
C ASP A 8 7.87 5.15 -20.27
N ARG A 9 8.54 6.23 -20.71
CA ARG A 9 9.99 6.26 -20.83
C ARG A 9 10.69 6.13 -19.48
N VAL A 10 10.22 6.84 -18.45
CA VAL A 10 10.77 6.69 -17.09
C VAL A 10 10.63 5.25 -16.61
N TYR A 11 9.48 4.61 -16.85
CA TYR A 11 9.29 3.20 -16.53
C TYR A 11 10.29 2.31 -17.28
N ASP A 12 10.43 2.48 -18.60
CA ASP A 12 11.35 1.68 -19.41
C ASP A 12 12.82 1.84 -18.99
N GLU A 13 13.20 3.02 -18.50
CA GLU A 13 14.57 3.30 -18.04
C GLU A 13 14.90 2.63 -16.70
N VAL A 14 13.91 2.33 -15.85
CA VAL A 14 14.13 1.85 -14.48
C VAL A 14 13.56 0.46 -14.20
N LYS A 15 12.78 -0.13 -15.13
CA LYS A 15 12.02 -1.38 -14.90
C LYS A 15 12.88 -2.57 -14.48
N ASP A 16 14.14 -2.61 -14.92
CA ASP A 16 15.06 -3.71 -14.63
C ASP A 16 15.73 -3.55 -13.24
N ASP A 17 15.63 -2.37 -12.63
CA ASP A 17 16.17 -2.04 -11.31
C ASP A 17 15.08 -1.97 -10.22
N LEU A 18 13.81 -2.19 -10.57
CA LEU A 18 12.70 -2.16 -9.63
C LEU A 18 12.82 -3.30 -8.62
N LEU A 19 12.57 -2.99 -7.35
CA LEU A 19 12.40 -4.01 -6.32
C LEU A 19 11.25 -4.95 -6.66
N GLU A 20 11.43 -6.22 -6.28
CA GLU A 20 10.42 -7.24 -6.50
C GLU A 20 9.20 -7.00 -5.60
N LYS A 21 8.02 -7.39 -6.09
CA LYS A 21 6.76 -7.15 -5.36
C LYS A 21 6.76 -7.77 -3.96
N ASP A 22 7.42 -8.90 -3.78
CA ASP A 22 7.48 -9.55 -2.48
C ASP A 22 8.40 -8.81 -1.50
N GLU A 23 9.50 -8.22 -1.96
CA GLU A 23 10.40 -7.39 -1.15
C GLU A 23 9.68 -6.13 -0.67
N VAL A 24 9.01 -5.45 -1.60
CA VAL A 24 8.23 -4.24 -1.32
C VAL A 24 7.10 -4.54 -0.34
N ARG A 25 6.39 -5.66 -0.53
CA ARG A 25 5.32 -6.08 0.38
C ARG A 25 5.87 -6.41 1.76
N ALA A 26 7.04 -7.05 1.85
CA ALA A 26 7.69 -7.35 3.13
C ALA A 26 8.04 -6.06 3.89
N THR A 27 8.65 -5.08 3.22
CA THR A 27 8.92 -3.74 3.80
C THR A 27 7.66 -3.07 4.31
N ALA A 28 6.60 -3.02 3.49
CA ALA A 28 5.34 -2.41 3.90
C ALA A 28 4.71 -3.16 5.09
N ASN A 29 4.82 -4.49 5.12
CA ASN A 29 4.27 -5.29 6.20
C ASN A 29 5.03 -5.06 7.52
N ASP A 30 6.36 -4.96 7.47
CA ASP A 30 7.18 -4.61 8.64
C ASP A 30 6.81 -3.23 9.19
N PHE A 31 6.64 -2.24 8.29
CA PHE A 31 6.16 -0.90 8.66
C PHE A 31 4.77 -0.94 9.32
N ILE A 32 3.83 -1.69 8.75
CA ILE A 32 2.47 -1.86 9.28
C ILE A 32 2.51 -2.49 10.68
N LEU A 33 3.21 -3.61 10.84
CA LEU A 33 3.32 -4.33 12.12
C LEU A 33 4.00 -3.50 13.22
N THR A 34 4.89 -2.59 12.84
CA THR A 34 5.59 -1.70 13.77
C THR A 34 4.70 -0.58 14.29
N HIS A 35 3.73 -0.10 13.50
CA HIS A 35 2.98 1.13 13.81
C HIS A 35 1.48 0.93 14.07
N LEU A 36 0.89 -0.13 13.52
CA LEU A 36 -0.52 -0.46 13.68
C LEU A 36 -0.69 -1.64 14.63
N ARG A 37 -1.90 -1.79 15.16
CA ARG A 37 -2.26 -2.91 16.05
C ARG A 37 -2.46 -4.20 15.24
N ASP A 38 -2.84 -5.26 15.93
CA ASP A 38 -3.23 -6.51 15.29
C ASP A 38 -4.34 -6.29 14.24
N CYS A 39 -4.46 -7.23 13.31
CA CYS A 39 -5.44 -7.26 12.21
C CYS A 39 -5.10 -6.42 10.97
N PHE A 40 -3.94 -5.78 10.89
CA PHE A 40 -3.50 -5.07 9.68
C PHE A 40 -2.36 -5.80 8.97
N VAL A 41 -2.44 -5.92 7.64
CA VAL A 41 -1.40 -6.56 6.82
C VAL A 41 -1.22 -5.82 5.50
N ALA A 42 -0.04 -5.98 4.89
CA ALA A 42 0.22 -5.45 3.55
C ALA A 42 -0.53 -6.22 2.46
N GLY A 43 -1.16 -5.47 1.56
CA GLY A 43 -1.80 -5.98 0.35
C GLY A 43 -0.83 -6.17 -0.81
N LYS A 44 -1.37 -6.21 -2.03
CA LYS A 44 -0.58 -6.38 -3.25
C LYS A 44 0.02 -5.03 -3.70
N PRO A 45 1.35 -4.92 -3.86
CA PRO A 45 1.97 -3.70 -4.36
C PRO A 45 1.50 -3.32 -5.77
N ARG A 46 1.30 -2.03 -5.98
CA ARG A 46 0.90 -1.40 -7.24
C ARG A 46 1.95 -0.36 -7.62
N LEU A 47 2.56 -0.48 -8.79
CA LEU A 47 3.56 0.49 -9.25
C LEU A 47 2.85 1.73 -9.78
N VAL A 48 3.29 2.89 -9.31
CA VAL A 48 2.86 4.20 -9.78
C VAL A 48 4.10 4.99 -10.19
N VAL A 49 4.15 5.38 -11.46
CA VAL A 49 5.29 6.10 -12.02
C VAL A 49 5.02 7.60 -11.91
N PHE A 50 5.79 8.27 -11.05
CA PHE A 50 5.83 9.74 -11.02
C PHE A 50 7.02 10.25 -11.84
N PRO A 51 6.96 11.50 -12.34
CA PRO A 51 8.07 12.09 -13.07
C PRO A 51 9.38 12.18 -12.28
N ILE A 52 9.31 12.18 -10.96
CA ILE A 52 10.45 12.37 -10.06
C ILE A 52 11.03 11.02 -9.62
N ALA A 53 10.18 10.04 -9.37
CA ALA A 53 10.59 8.68 -8.99
C ALA A 53 9.43 7.67 -9.19
N PRO A 54 9.74 6.40 -9.54
CA PRO A 54 8.78 5.32 -9.42
C PRO A 54 8.49 5.00 -7.94
N ILE A 55 7.21 4.78 -7.61
CA ILE A 55 6.75 4.49 -6.26
C ILE A 55 5.87 3.24 -6.29
N TRP A 56 6.07 2.33 -5.35
CA TRP A 56 5.10 1.29 -5.05
C TRP A 56 4.09 1.81 -4.03
N THR A 57 2.81 1.76 -4.35
CA THR A 57 1.75 1.87 -3.33
C THR A 57 1.34 0.48 -2.88
N VAL A 58 1.26 0.28 -1.57
CA VAL A 58 0.94 -1.00 -0.95
C VAL A 58 -0.28 -0.82 -0.05
N PRO A 59 -1.40 -1.49 -0.32
CA PRO A 59 -2.60 -1.35 0.49
C PRO A 59 -2.37 -1.81 1.92
N ILE A 60 -2.94 -1.10 2.87
CA ILE A 60 -3.13 -1.58 4.24
C ILE A 60 -4.47 -2.30 4.26
N LEU A 61 -4.46 -3.59 4.55
CA LEU A 61 -5.65 -4.43 4.60
C LEU A 61 -6.05 -4.67 6.04
N LEU A 62 -7.35 -4.55 6.32
CA LEU A 62 -7.93 -5.06 7.56
C LEU A 62 -8.31 -6.54 7.38
N THR A 63 -7.78 -7.40 8.24
CA THR A 63 -7.99 -8.85 8.21
C THR A 63 -8.32 -9.42 9.59
N TYR A 64 -9.20 -10.41 9.62
CA TYR A 64 -9.46 -11.28 10.76
C TYR A 64 -8.99 -12.71 10.45
N PRO A 65 -8.86 -13.60 11.44
CA PRO A 65 -8.37 -14.96 11.22
C PRO A 65 -9.13 -15.75 10.13
N ASP A 66 -10.40 -15.44 9.92
CA ASP A 66 -11.31 -16.15 9.01
C ASP A 66 -11.54 -15.42 7.67
N ARG A 67 -11.22 -14.12 7.58
CA ARG A 67 -11.51 -13.32 6.38
C ARG A 67 -10.73 -12.00 6.31
N MET A 68 -10.46 -11.58 5.09
CA MET A 68 -10.05 -10.20 4.77
C MET A 68 -11.30 -9.32 4.67
N LEU A 69 -11.32 -8.17 5.34
CA LEU A 69 -12.46 -7.24 5.29
C LEU A 69 -12.32 -6.20 4.16
N GLY A 70 -11.11 -5.73 3.86
CA GLY A 70 -10.88 -4.76 2.80
C GLY A 70 -9.69 -3.83 3.00
N GLU A 71 -9.48 -2.92 2.05
CA GLU A 71 -8.43 -1.89 2.10
C GLU A 71 -8.88 -0.73 3.01
N VAL A 72 -7.97 -0.25 3.86
CA VAL A 72 -8.23 0.83 4.84
C VAL A 72 -7.21 1.97 4.77
N GLY A 73 -6.18 1.82 3.96
CA GLY A 73 -5.13 2.82 3.75
C GLY A 73 -4.07 2.33 2.77
N GLU A 74 -2.99 3.08 2.67
CA GLU A 74 -1.88 2.84 1.75
C GLU A 74 -0.53 3.14 2.43
N VAL A 75 0.51 2.42 2.02
CA VAL A 75 1.93 2.73 2.29
C VAL A 75 2.62 2.98 0.96
N ALA A 76 3.37 4.07 0.86
CA ALA A 76 4.18 4.39 -0.30
C ALA A 76 5.64 3.99 -0.03
N VAL A 77 6.21 3.19 -0.93
CA VAL A 77 7.58 2.68 -0.85
C VAL A 77 8.34 3.09 -2.11
N HIS A 78 9.55 3.63 -1.95
CA HIS A 78 10.41 4.01 -3.06
C HIS A 78 10.80 2.77 -3.87
N ALA A 79 10.57 2.79 -5.19
CA ALA A 79 10.61 1.56 -5.97
C ALA A 79 12.00 0.96 -6.22
N LEU A 80 13.05 1.75 -5.99
CA LEU A 80 14.45 1.30 -6.16
C LEU A 80 15.17 1.05 -4.82
N THR A 81 14.75 1.69 -3.73
CA THR A 81 15.49 1.68 -2.46
C THR A 81 14.75 0.95 -1.34
N GLY A 82 13.43 0.75 -1.49
CA GLY A 82 12.62 0.13 -0.46
C GLY A 82 12.33 1.05 0.72
N GLU A 83 12.68 2.34 0.65
CA GLU A 83 12.39 3.30 1.70
C GLU A 83 10.90 3.62 1.76
N VAL A 84 10.31 3.63 2.96
CA VAL A 84 8.93 4.10 3.15
C VAL A 84 8.89 5.62 3.03
N LEU A 85 8.22 6.12 1.99
CA LEU A 85 8.13 7.54 1.67
C LEU A 85 6.90 8.22 2.28
N GLY A 86 5.88 7.45 2.63
CA GLY A 86 4.63 7.99 3.15
C GLY A 86 3.60 6.91 3.43
N TRP A 87 2.52 7.30 4.11
CA TRP A 87 1.43 6.40 4.47
C TRP A 87 0.15 7.18 4.73
N THR A 88 -1.00 6.50 4.64
CA THR A 88 -2.27 7.03 5.15
C THR A 88 -2.14 7.27 6.67
N PRO A 89 -2.49 8.46 7.20
CA PRO A 89 -2.37 8.74 8.62
C PRO A 89 -3.07 7.66 9.48
N PHE A 90 -2.41 7.17 10.54
CA PHE A 90 -2.93 6.03 11.31
C PHE A 90 -4.32 6.26 11.90
N LYS A 91 -4.64 7.50 12.29
CA LYS A 91 -6.00 7.85 12.75
C LYS A 91 -7.06 7.66 11.67
N GLU A 92 -6.70 7.91 10.41
CA GLU A 92 -7.57 7.69 9.26
C GLU A 92 -7.69 6.20 8.94
N VAL A 93 -6.58 5.44 9.01
CA VAL A 93 -6.60 3.97 8.88
C VAL A 93 -7.55 3.33 9.90
N GLU A 94 -7.44 3.70 11.18
CA GLU A 94 -8.29 3.18 12.24
C GLU A 94 -9.76 3.61 12.08
N LYS A 95 -10.00 4.84 11.62
CA LYS A 95 -11.35 5.31 11.29
C LYS A 95 -11.97 4.46 10.17
N ASN A 96 -11.24 4.27 9.07
CA ASN A 96 -11.67 3.46 7.93
C ASN A 96 -11.93 2.01 8.36
N ALA A 97 -11.08 1.46 9.23
CA ALA A 97 -11.27 0.13 9.80
C ALA A 97 -12.55 0.02 10.65
N ALA A 98 -12.85 1.03 11.47
CA ALA A 98 -14.07 1.07 12.28
C ALA A 98 -15.34 1.15 11.41
N GLU A 99 -15.32 1.95 10.35
CA GLU A 99 -16.40 2.04 9.37
C GLU A 99 -16.64 0.70 8.67
N LEU A 100 -15.57 0.05 8.22
CA LEU A 100 -15.62 -1.24 7.53
C LEU A 100 -16.18 -2.37 8.43
N ARG A 101 -15.75 -2.41 9.71
CA ARG A 101 -16.30 -3.35 10.72
C ARG A 101 -17.80 -3.15 10.91
N THR A 102 -18.25 -1.90 10.99
CA THR A 102 -19.65 -1.56 11.24
C THR A 102 -20.54 -1.93 10.04
N HIS A 103 -20.07 -1.65 8.82
CA HIS A 103 -20.80 -1.99 7.60
C HIS A 103 -21.04 -3.51 7.50
N LEU A 104 -20.04 -4.32 7.81
CA LEU A 104 -20.14 -5.78 7.76
C LEU A 104 -20.98 -6.38 8.92
N ALA A 105 -21.04 -5.71 10.07
CA ALA A 105 -21.96 -6.10 11.15
C ALA A 105 -23.42 -5.85 10.77
N SER A 106 -23.71 -4.79 10.00
CA SER A 106 -25.07 -4.44 9.56
C SER A 106 -25.60 -5.26 8.38
N THR A 107 -24.74 -6.06 7.73
CA THR A 107 -25.08 -6.92 6.58
C THR A 107 -25.06 -8.41 6.91
N SER A 108 -24.85 -8.76 8.18
CA SER A 108 -24.99 -10.15 8.64
C SER A 108 -26.49 -10.46 8.88
N PRO A 109 -27.06 -11.51 8.24
CA PRO A 109 -28.45 -11.91 8.41
C PRO A 109 -28.77 -12.47 9.80
#